data_AF-A0A370WSJ2-F1
#
_entry.id   AF-A0A370WSJ2-F1
#
_cell.length_a   1.000
_cell.length_b   1.000
_cell.length_c   1.000
_cell.angle_alpha   90.00
_cell.angle_beta   90.00
_cell.angle_gamma   90.00
#
_symmetry.space_group_name_H-M   'P 1'
#
loop_
_entity.id
_entity.type
_entity.pdbx_description
1 polymer ?
#
loop_
_entity_poly.entity_id
_entity_poly.type
_entity_poly.pdbx_seq_one_letter_code
_entity_poly.pdbx_strand_id
1 'polypeptide(L)'
;MKAMSEASDLKTWGSVFDSYKKYKQCDDGATAEGYSASVAYLLADKWQDIGQLLSLSGKSNGFRQFVLKHVDETMSKDQSITISKNIKYHCPIAAKVLCADIRHRFAEFQ
;
A
#
# COMPACT_ATOMS: atom_id res chain seq x y z
N MET A 1 7.03 9.96 -18.76
CA MET A 1 6.69 10.88 -17.64
C MET A 1 5.25 10.76 -17.10
N LYS A 2 4.26 10.19 -17.82
CA LYS A 2 2.88 10.08 -17.30
C LYS A 2 2.71 9.15 -16.10
N ALA A 3 3.40 8.01 -16.07
CA ALA A 3 3.27 7.01 -15.00
C ALA A 3 3.80 7.49 -13.64
N MET A 4 4.92 8.23 -13.61
CA MET A 4 5.53 8.75 -12.37
C MET A 4 4.60 9.72 -11.63
N SER A 5 4.09 10.75 -12.30
CA SER A 5 3.16 11.71 -11.69
C SER A 5 1.83 11.06 -11.31
N GLU A 6 1.37 10.08 -12.09
CA GLU A 6 0.14 9.34 -11.77
C GLU A 6 0.34 8.51 -10.48
N ALA A 7 1.46 7.80 -10.34
CA ALA A 7 1.70 6.87 -9.24
C ALA A 7 1.72 7.54 -7.86
N SER A 8 2.24 8.76 -7.72
CA SER A 8 2.28 9.52 -6.46
C SER A 8 0.95 10.20 -6.08
N ASP A 9 0.00 10.27 -7.02
CA ASP A 9 -1.26 10.99 -6.84
C ASP A 9 -2.49 10.07 -6.69
N LEU A 10 -2.27 8.76 -6.52
CA LEU A 10 -3.34 7.79 -6.36
C LEU A 10 -3.94 7.86 -4.95
N LYS A 11 -5.15 8.41 -4.84
CA LYS A 11 -5.81 8.66 -3.54
C LYS A 11 -6.86 7.61 -3.14
N THR A 12 -6.99 6.51 -3.88
CA THR A 12 -7.89 5.39 -3.55
C THR A 12 -7.26 4.03 -3.87
N TRP A 13 -7.68 2.96 -3.20
CA TRP A 13 -7.20 1.61 -3.54
C TRP A 13 -7.63 1.17 -4.93
N GLY A 14 -8.80 1.61 -5.40
CA GLY A 14 -9.25 1.40 -6.77
C GLY A 14 -8.30 1.99 -7.80
N SER A 15 -7.90 3.25 -7.63
CA SER A 15 -6.96 3.91 -8.54
C SER A 15 -5.56 3.25 -8.51
N VAL A 16 -5.09 2.79 -7.35
CA VAL A 16 -3.85 2.01 -7.25
C VAL A 16 -3.97 0.69 -8.01
N PHE A 17 -5.10 -0.01 -7.88
CA PHE A 17 -5.33 -1.26 -8.60
C PHE A 17 -5.44 -1.08 -10.12
N ASP A 18 -6.10 -0.02 -10.58
CA ASP A 18 -6.21 0.29 -12.00
C ASP A 18 -4.86 0.68 -12.60
N SER A 19 -4.06 1.47 -11.88
CA SER A 19 -2.71 1.83 -12.29
C SER A 19 -1.79 0.59 -12.30
N TYR A 20 -1.84 -0.25 -11.26
CA TYR A 20 -1.14 -1.55 -11.21
C TYR A 20 -1.43 -2.42 -12.45
N LYS A 21 -2.71 -2.59 -12.80
CA LYS A 21 -3.08 -3.42 -13.97
C LYS A 21 -2.46 -2.91 -15.27
N LYS A 22 -2.31 -1.59 -15.38
CA LYS A 22 -1.85 -0.93 -16.61
C LYS A 22 -0.34 -0.76 -16.68
N TYR A 23 0.31 -0.55 -15.55
CA TYR A 23 1.69 -0.07 -15.46
C TYR A 23 2.57 -0.83 -14.47
N LYS A 24 2.16 -2.01 -13.95
CA LYS A 24 3.04 -2.82 -13.08
C LYS A 24 4.40 -3.15 -13.70
N GLN A 25 4.51 -3.16 -15.02
CA GLN A 25 5.78 -3.35 -15.75
C GLN A 25 6.70 -2.12 -15.67
N CYS A 26 6.20 -0.98 -15.21
CA CYS A 26 6.93 0.27 -15.00
C CYS A 26 7.18 0.53 -13.52
N ASP A 27 7.07 -0.48 -12.65
CA ASP A 27 7.30 -0.39 -11.21
C ASP A 27 8.81 -0.40 -10.90
N ASP A 28 9.48 0.66 -11.38
CA ASP A 28 10.89 0.95 -11.19
C ASP A 28 11.14 2.44 -10.92
N GLY A 29 12.30 2.74 -10.36
CA GLY A 29 12.77 4.10 -10.06
C GLY A 29 11.69 5.01 -9.45
N ALA A 30 11.52 6.18 -10.04
CA ALA A 30 10.58 7.18 -9.55
C ALA A 30 9.10 6.76 -9.59
N THR A 31 8.73 5.80 -10.45
CA THR A 31 7.36 5.27 -10.47
C THR A 31 7.12 4.37 -9.25
N ALA A 32 8.10 3.54 -8.89
CA ALA A 32 8.04 2.71 -7.70
C ALA A 32 7.94 3.56 -6.43
N GLU A 33 8.75 4.62 -6.32
CA GLU A 33 8.68 5.59 -5.22
C GLU A 33 7.30 6.26 -5.13
N GLY A 34 6.72 6.62 -6.29
CA GLY A 34 5.36 7.16 -6.34
C GLY A 34 4.32 6.19 -5.79
N TYR A 35 4.42 4.90 -6.13
CA TYR A 35 3.53 3.89 -5.56
C TYR A 35 3.73 3.70 -4.06
N SER A 36 4.98 3.68 -3.57
CA SER A 36 5.27 3.62 -2.13
C SER A 36 4.65 4.82 -1.40
N ALA A 37 4.75 6.04 -1.95
CA ALA A 37 4.10 7.22 -1.39
C ALA A 37 2.57 7.10 -1.31
N SER A 38 1.91 6.63 -2.38
CA SER A 38 0.46 6.44 -2.41
C SER A 38 -0.01 5.34 -1.47
N VAL A 39 0.69 4.19 -1.42
CA VAL A 39 0.40 3.08 -0.52
C VAL A 39 0.53 3.52 0.94
N ALA A 40 1.62 4.22 1.28
CA ALA A 40 1.85 4.74 2.62
C ALA A 40 0.76 5.72 3.04
N TYR A 41 0.40 6.67 2.17
CA TYR A 41 -0.72 7.60 2.40
C TYR A 41 -2.03 6.87 2.65
N LEU A 42 -2.37 5.88 1.83
CA LEU A 42 -3.63 5.15 2.00
C LEU A 42 -3.69 4.34 3.30
N LEU A 43 -2.57 3.74 3.72
CA LEU A 43 -2.49 3.00 4.98
C LEU A 43 -2.42 3.92 6.21
N ALA A 44 -1.82 5.10 6.10
CA ALA A 44 -1.74 6.04 7.21
C ALA A 44 -3.04 6.84 7.36
N ASP A 45 -3.51 7.46 6.27
CA ASP A 45 -4.53 8.52 6.28
C ASP A 45 -5.91 8.05 5.77
N LYS A 46 -5.99 6.92 5.08
CA LYS A 46 -7.24 6.37 4.51
C LYS A 46 -7.55 4.96 5.02
N TRP A 47 -7.20 4.68 6.26
CA TRP A 47 -7.35 3.35 6.85
C TRP A 47 -8.80 2.82 6.84
N GLN A 48 -9.80 3.70 6.91
CA GLN A 48 -11.21 3.31 6.79
C GLN A 48 -11.51 2.53 5.49
N ASP A 49 -10.70 2.71 4.45
CA ASP A 49 -10.85 2.07 3.15
C ASP A 49 -10.12 0.71 3.06
N ILE A 50 -9.55 0.20 4.15
CA ILE A 50 -8.81 -1.08 4.20
C ILE A 50 -9.64 -2.28 3.72
N GLY A 51 -10.97 -2.22 3.84
CA GLY A 51 -11.88 -3.24 3.29
C GLY A 51 -11.80 -3.34 1.77
N GLN A 52 -11.56 -2.21 1.07
CA GLN A 52 -11.35 -2.20 -0.37
C GLN A 52 -10.01 -2.86 -0.73
N LEU A 53 -8.94 -2.55 0.00
CA LEU A 53 -7.64 -3.22 -0.18
C LEU A 53 -7.76 -4.74 0.00
N LEU A 54 -8.46 -5.19 1.05
CA LEU A 54 -8.71 -6.61 1.30
C LEU A 54 -9.44 -7.27 0.12
N SER A 55 -10.52 -6.65 -0.36
CA SER A 55 -11.30 -7.15 -1.50
C SER A 55 -10.45 -7.27 -2.77
N LEU A 56 -9.65 -6.24 -3.09
CA LEU A 56 -8.79 -6.23 -4.28
C LEU A 56 -7.63 -7.22 -4.16
N SER A 57 -7.04 -7.36 -2.98
CA SER A 57 -6.00 -8.35 -2.68
C SER A 57 -6.53 -9.79 -2.80
N GLY A 58 -7.80 -10.02 -2.45
CA GLY A 58 -8.47 -11.30 -2.66
C GLY A 58 -8.73 -11.63 -4.14
N LYS A 59 -8.90 -10.61 -4.98
CA LYS A 59 -9.10 -10.77 -6.44
C LYS A 59 -7.79 -10.98 -7.19
N SER A 60 -6.67 -10.47 -6.70
CA SER A 60 -5.37 -10.57 -7.36
C SER A 60 -4.25 -10.71 -6.34
N ASN A 61 -3.68 -11.92 -6.25
CA ASN A 61 -2.50 -12.16 -5.41
C ASN A 61 -1.30 -11.29 -5.85
N GLY A 62 -1.16 -11.05 -7.16
CA GLY A 62 -0.12 -10.16 -7.68
C GLY A 62 -0.29 -8.72 -7.20
N PHE A 63 -1.53 -8.25 -7.02
CA PHE A 63 -1.78 -6.93 -6.45
C PHE A 63 -1.45 -6.88 -4.96
N ARG A 64 -1.80 -7.92 -4.20
CA ARG A 64 -1.40 -8.03 -2.79
C ARG A 64 0.11 -7.92 -2.63
N GLN A 65 0.87 -8.71 -3.40
CA GLN A 65 2.33 -8.70 -3.37
C GLN A 65 2.90 -7.33 -3.78
N PHE A 66 2.32 -6.70 -4.80
CA PHE A 66 2.66 -5.35 -5.22
C PHE A 66 2.48 -4.33 -4.08
N VAL A 67 1.33 -4.32 -3.40
CA VAL A 67 1.10 -3.41 -2.26
C VAL A 67 2.10 -3.66 -1.13
N LEU A 68 2.38 -4.93 -0.80
CA LEU A 68 3.34 -5.27 0.26
C LEU A 68 4.77 -4.87 -0.09
N LYS A 69 5.17 -4.95 -1.37
CA LYS A 69 6.47 -4.46 -1.85
C LYS A 69 6.63 -2.95 -1.57
N HIS A 70 5.56 -2.19 -1.71
CA HIS A 70 5.52 -0.72 -1.51
C HIS A 70 5.26 -0.28 -0.06
N VAL A 71 5.23 -1.23 0.88
CA VAL A 71 5.42 -0.96 2.30
C VAL A 71 6.90 -1.15 2.57
N ASP A 72 7.66 -0.06 2.48
CA ASP A 72 9.13 -0.04 2.49
C ASP A 72 9.71 1.17 3.26
N GLU A 73 11.03 1.30 3.26
CA GLU A 73 11.79 2.34 3.97
C GLU A 73 11.59 3.78 3.46
N THR A 74 10.92 3.97 2.32
CA THR A 74 10.65 5.31 1.76
C THR A 74 9.53 6.05 2.51
N MET A 75 8.80 5.35 3.39
CA MET A 75 7.77 5.94 4.24
C MET A 75 8.36 6.91 5.26
N SER A 76 7.64 8.00 5.53
CA SER A 76 8.01 8.87 6.64
C SER A 76 7.86 8.17 7.98
N LYS A 77 8.62 8.61 8.99
CA LYS A 77 8.50 8.10 10.37
C LYS A 77 7.07 8.22 10.90
N ASP A 78 6.39 9.32 10.60
CA ASP A 78 5.02 9.56 11.05
C ASP A 78 4.02 8.63 10.38
N GLN A 79 4.22 8.33 9.09
CA GLN A 79 3.43 7.32 8.37
C GLN A 79 3.62 5.94 9.02
N SER A 80 4.88 5.51 9.22
CA SER A 80 5.18 4.21 9.84
C SER A 80 4.57 4.05 11.24
N ILE A 81 4.62 5.10 12.07
CA ILE A 81 3.98 5.11 13.39
C ILE A 81 2.46 5.02 13.27
N THR A 82 1.86 5.77 12.35
CA THR A 82 0.41 5.81 12.15
C THR A 82 -0.11 4.48 11.63
N ILE A 83 0.54 3.90 10.63
CA ILE A 83 0.20 2.59 10.08
C ILE A 83 0.31 1.51 11.17
N SER A 84 1.36 1.55 12.00
CA SER A 84 1.50 0.61 13.13
C SER A 84 0.36 0.71 14.14
N LYS A 85 -0.08 1.94 14.46
CA LYS A 85 -1.26 2.17 15.33
C LYS A 85 -2.54 1.64 14.68
N ASN A 86 -2.75 1.92 13.41
CA ASN A 86 -3.89 1.45 12.64
C ASN A 86 -3.97 -0.08 12.61
N ILE A 87 -2.85 -0.74 12.34
CA ILE A 87 -2.74 -2.21 12.38
C ILE A 87 -3.07 -2.76 13.78
N LYS A 88 -2.63 -2.09 14.84
CA LYS A 88 -2.80 -2.57 16.22
C LYS A 88 -4.23 -2.38 16.74
N TYR A 89 -4.83 -1.22 16.48
CA TYR A 89 -6.07 -0.80 17.13
C TYR A 89 -7.28 -0.80 16.20
N HIS A 90 -7.07 -0.74 14.89
CA HIS A 90 -8.14 -0.55 13.89
C HIS A 90 -8.15 -1.63 12.81
N CYS A 91 -7.35 -2.70 12.92
CA CYS A 91 -7.38 -3.78 11.96
C CYS A 91 -8.70 -4.57 12.05
N PRO A 92 -9.51 -4.62 10.96
CA PRO A 92 -10.73 -5.41 10.95
C PRO A 92 -10.46 -6.91 11.06
N ILE A 93 -11.39 -7.65 11.68
CA ILE A 93 -11.26 -9.12 11.83
C ILE A 93 -11.07 -9.82 10.47
N ALA A 94 -11.81 -9.39 9.44
CA ALA A 94 -11.71 -9.93 8.09
C ALA A 94 -10.34 -9.66 7.43
N ALA A 95 -9.62 -8.63 7.85
CA ALA A 95 -8.33 -8.23 7.29
C ALA A 95 -7.13 -8.69 8.13
N LYS A 96 -7.33 -9.53 9.17
CA LYS A 96 -6.27 -9.95 10.10
C LYS A 96 -4.99 -10.45 9.42
N VAL A 97 -5.13 -11.27 8.39
CA VAL A 97 -3.98 -11.82 7.64
C VAL A 97 -3.26 -10.71 6.88
N LEU A 98 -3.99 -9.84 6.17
CA LEU A 98 -3.41 -8.70 5.46
C LEU A 98 -2.68 -7.75 6.41
N CYS A 99 -3.27 -7.43 7.57
CA CYS A 99 -2.61 -6.60 8.59
C CYS A 99 -1.35 -7.26 9.15
N ALA A 100 -1.33 -8.59 9.27
CA ALA A 100 -0.16 -9.34 9.71
C ALA A 100 0.96 -9.28 8.67
N ASP A 101 0.64 -9.41 7.38
CA ASP A 101 1.64 -9.26 6.31
C ASP A 101 2.23 -7.86 6.30
N ILE A 102 1.39 -6.82 6.37
CA ILE A 102 1.86 -5.42 6.40
C ILE A 102 2.77 -5.22 7.62
N ARG A 103 2.40 -5.75 8.79
CA ARG A 103 3.24 -5.72 9.99
C ARG A 103 4.57 -6.45 9.77
N HIS A 104 4.56 -7.58 9.08
CA HIS A 104 5.77 -8.33 8.77
C HIS A 104 6.72 -7.52 7.89
N ARG A 105 6.20 -6.78 6.89
CA ARG A 105 7.00 -5.87 6.07
C ARG A 105 7.79 -4.89 6.93
N PHE A 106 7.15 -4.23 7.90
CA PHE A 106 7.84 -3.32 8.82
C PHE A 106 9.04 -3.94 9.56
N ALA A 107 9.00 -5.25 9.84
CA ALA A 107 10.09 -5.92 10.54
C ALA A 107 11.30 -6.22 9.64
N GLU A 108 11.16 -6.11 8.32
CA GLU A 108 12.24 -6.42 7.37
C GLU A 108 13.23 -5.27 7.15
N PHE A 109 12.85 -4.04 7.52
CA PHE A 109 13.67 -2.83 7.34
C PHE A 109 13.85 -2.05 8.65
N GLN A 110 13.77 -2.76 9.78
CA GLN A 110 14.16 -2.27 11.11
C GLN A 110 15.59 -2.65 11.47
#